data_AF-A0A973G3T7-F1
#
_entry.id   AF-A0A973G3T7-F1
#
_cell.length_a   1.000
_cell.length_b   1.000
_cell.length_c   1.000
_cell.angle_alpha   90.00
_cell.angle_beta   90.00
_cell.angle_gamma   90.00
#
_symmetry.space_group_name_H-M   'P 1'
#
loop_
_entity.id
_entity.type
_entity.pdbx_description
1 polymer ?
#
loop_
_entity_poly.entity_id
_entity_poly.type
_entity_poly.pdbx_seq_one_letter_code
_entity_poly.pdbx_strand_id
1 'polypeptide(L)' 'ANILSPMRYDHVVEAMGGHGEHVTEPSQIRPALERARASGKPSLVNVMVDPNVFSSGTMKASMFK' A
#
# COMPACT_ATOMS: atom_id res chain seq x y z
N ALA A 1 6.55 -14.24 14.07
CA ALA A 1 5.51 -13.46 13.37
C ALA A 1 6.06 -13.07 12.00
N ASN A 2 5.32 -13.31 10.91
CA ASN A 2 5.73 -12.96 9.55
C ASN A 2 5.47 -11.46 9.27
N ILE A 3 6.19 -10.58 9.98
CA ILE A 3 6.09 -9.13 9.82
C ILE A 3 7.29 -8.68 8.99
N LEU A 4 7.01 -8.18 7.78
CA LEU A 4 8.02 -7.62 6.90
C LEU A 4 8.41 -6.22 7.39
N SER A 5 9.69 -5.86 7.22
CA SER A 5 10.17 -4.49 7.43
C SER A 5 9.38 -3.51 6.54
N PRO A 6 9.13 -2.26 6.96
CA PRO A 6 8.42 -1.26 6.15
C PRO A 6 9.23 -0.89 4.89
N MET A 7 9.02 -1.66 3.83
CA MET A 7 9.69 -1.49 2.55
C MET A 7 9.03 -0.39 1.72
N ARG A 8 9.87 0.40 1.04
CA ARG A 8 9.44 1.46 0.11
C ARG A 8 9.23 0.89 -1.29
N TYR A 9 8.15 0.13 -1.46
CA TYR A 9 7.79 -0.47 -2.75
C TYR A 9 7.52 0.56 -3.85
N ASP A 10 7.11 1.76 -3.47
CA ASP A 10 6.97 2.92 -4.34
C ASP A 10 8.28 3.23 -5.08
N HIS A 11 9.43 3.25 -4.39
CA HIS A 11 10.75 3.45 -5.02
C HIS A 11 11.12 2.35 -6.02
N VAL A 12 10.71 1.12 -5.75
CA VAL A 12 10.95 -0.01 -6.66
C VAL A 12 10.21 0.22 -7.97
N VAL A 13 8.96 0.67 -7.90
CA VAL A 13 8.14 0.93 -9.09
C VAL A 13 8.60 2.17 -9.84
N GLU A 14 9.05 3.21 -9.13
CA GLU A 14 9.68 4.38 -9.76
C GLU A 14 10.96 3.99 -10.52
N ALA A 15 11.82 3.15 -9.94
CA ALA A 15 13.03 2.65 -10.58
C ALA A 15 12.73 1.81 -11.85
N MET A 16 11.56 1.16 -11.90
CA MET A 16 11.08 0.42 -13.07
C MET A 16 10.37 1.31 -14.10
N GLY A 17 10.31 2.63 -13.88
CA GLY A 17 9.68 3.61 -14.78
C GLY A 17 8.17 3.77 -14.59
N GLY A 18 7.60 3.17 -13.56
CA GLY A 18 6.21 3.33 -13.15
C GLY A 18 5.99 4.58 -12.29
N HIS A 19 4.83 4.64 -11.64
CA HIS A 19 4.48 5.68 -10.68
C HIS A 19 4.29 5.09 -9.29
N GLY A 20 5.10 5.53 -8.33
CA GLY A 20 5.01 5.13 -6.93
C GLY A 20 4.29 6.18 -6.10
N GLU A 21 3.44 5.73 -5.19
CA GLU A 21 2.81 6.56 -4.16
C GLU A 21 3.00 5.90 -2.80
N HIS A 22 3.35 6.68 -1.78
CA HIS A 22 3.49 6.20 -0.42
C HIS A 22 2.45 6.89 0.47
N VAL A 23 1.60 6.10 1.10
CA VAL A 23 0.47 6.58 1.89
C VAL A 23 0.61 6.08 3.32
N THR A 24 0.67 7.03 4.25
CA THR A 24 0.74 6.74 5.69
C THR A 24 -0.53 7.14 6.41
N GLU A 25 -1.36 7.99 5.82
CA GLU A 25 -2.63 8.42 6.38
C GLU A 25 -3.84 8.07 5.51
N PRO A 26 -4.99 7.69 6.10
CA PRO A 26 -6.20 7.37 5.35
C PRO A 26 -6.69 8.50 4.44
N SER A 27 -6.49 9.75 4.86
CA SER A 27 -6.87 10.96 4.11
C SER A 27 -6.15 11.07 2.76
N GLN A 28 -4.99 10.44 2.61
CA GLN A 28 -4.15 10.51 1.42
C GLN A 28 -4.52 9.46 0.37
N ILE A 29 -5.31 8.43 0.72
CA ILE A 29 -5.65 7.31 -0.18
C ILE A 29 -6.33 7.83 -1.45
N ARG A 30 -7.38 8.63 -1.31
CA ARG A 30 -8.12 9.16 -2.46
C ARG A 30 -7.22 10.05 -3.34
N PRO A 31 -6.55 11.09 -2.79
CA PRO A 31 -5.61 11.89 -3.59
C PRO A 31 -4.51 11.07 -4.30
N ALA A 32 -3.96 10.04 -3.64
CA ALA A 32 -2.93 9.18 -4.23
C ALA A 32 -3.47 8.37 -5.42
N LEU A 33 -4.69 7.84 -5.31
CA LEU A 33 -5.34 7.14 -6.42
C LEU A 33 -5.61 8.05 -7.62
N GLU A 34 -6.04 9.30 -7.36
CA GLU A 34 -6.25 10.28 -8.44
C GLU A 34 -4.93 10.64 -9.15
N ARG A 35 -3.84 10.86 -8.40
CA ARG A 35 -2.50 11.08 -8.97
C ARG A 35 -1.99 9.88 -9.76
N ALA A 36 -2.15 8.68 -9.21
CA ALA A 36 -1.79 7.44 -9.88
C ALA A 36 -2.56 7.25 -11.19
N ARG A 37 -3.86 7.53 -11.18
CA ARG A 37 -4.69 7.48 -12.39
C ARG A 37 -4.26 8.53 -13.42
N ALA A 38 -4.00 9.77 -12.98
CA ALA A 38 -3.56 10.85 -13.85
C ALA A 38 -2.16 10.63 -14.44
N SER A 39 -1.31 9.80 -13.80
CA SER A 39 0.05 9.53 -14.26
C SER A 39 0.12 8.85 -15.63
N GLY A 40 -0.94 8.13 -16.03
CA GLY A 40 -0.97 7.34 -17.27
C GLY A 40 0.03 6.18 -17.31
N LYS A 41 0.67 5.86 -16.18
CA LYS A 41 1.70 4.82 -16.04
C LYS A 41 1.20 3.65 -15.19
N PRO A 42 1.80 2.45 -15.32
CA PRO A 42 1.69 1.41 -14.32
C PRO A 42 2.03 1.99 -12.94
N SER A 43 1.08 1.93 -12.02
CA SER A 43 1.15 2.64 -10.74
C SER A 43 1.05 1.69 -9.55
N LEU A 44 1.80 1.96 -8.50
CA LEU A 44 1.74 1.26 -7.21
C LEU A 44 1.50 2.27 -6.09
N VAL A 45 0.46 2.01 -5.29
CA VAL A 45 0.15 2.79 -4.09
C VAL A 45 0.48 1.94 -2.87
N ASN A 46 1.57 2.27 -2.19
CA ASN A 46 2.06 1.61 -0.99
C ASN A 46 1.38 2.21 0.25
N VAL A 47 0.34 1.54 0.76
CA VAL A 47 -0.44 1.97 1.92
C VAL A 47 0.07 1.29 3.18
N MET A 48 0.56 2.06 4.14
CA MET A 48 0.94 1.56 5.44
C MET A 48 -0.29 1.22 6.28
N VAL A 49 -0.31 0.02 6.84
CA VAL A 49 -1.40 -0.47 7.70
C VAL A 49 -0.84 -0.86 9.06
N ASP A 50 -1.62 -0.66 10.11
CA ASP A 50 -1.26 -1.11 11.45
C ASP A 50 -1.33 -2.66 11.50
N PRO A 51 -0.20 -3.34 11.78
CA PRO A 51 -0.16 -4.81 11.80
C PRO A 51 -0.92 -5.43 12.99
N ASN A 52 -1.37 -4.63 13.95
CA ASN A 52 -2.12 -5.10 15.12
C ASN A 52 -3.63 -4.93 14.95
N VAL A 53 -4.08 -4.26 13.89
CA VAL A 53 -5.49 -3.95 13.67
C VAL A 53 -6.00 -4.75 12.48
N PHE A 54 -6.94 -5.65 12.76
CA PHE A 54 -7.58 -6.48 11.74
C PHE A 54 -9.09 -6.25 11.73
N SER A 55 -9.70 -6.23 10.56
CA SER A 55 -11.16 -6.26 10.46
C SER A 55 -11.70 -7.61 10.95
N SER A 56 -12.94 -7.62 11.44
CA SER A 56 -13.62 -8.86 11.86
C SER A 56 -13.74 -9.89 10.73
N GLY A 57 -13.81 -9.44 9.47
CA GLY A 57 -13.75 -10.29 8.29
C GLY A 57 -12.34 -10.82 8.00
N THR A 58 -11.31 -9.98 8.14
CA THR A 58 -9.89 -10.37 7.98
C THR A 58 -9.49 -11.42 9.01
N MET A 59 -9.93 -11.31 10.27
CA MET A 59 -9.66 -12.34 11.30
C MET A 59 -10.21 -13.72 10.93
N LYS A 60 -11.32 -13.81 10.20
CA LYS A 60 -11.90 -15.09 9.74
C LYS A 60 -11.18 -15.68 8.53
N ALA A 61 -10.55 -14.83 7.70
CA ALA A 61 -9.85 -15.24 6.48
C ALA A 61 -8.33 -15.43 6.69
N SER A 62 -7.74 -14.72 7.64
CA SER A 62 -6.32 -14.84 7.99
C SER A 62 -6.12 -16.13 8.78
N MET A 63 -5.58 -17.09 8.03
CA MET A 63 -5.15 -18.44 8.38
C MET A 63 -4.01 -18.43 9.44
N PHE A 64 -4.23 -17.79 10.59
CA PHE A 64 -3.39 -17.96 11.78
C PHE A 64 -3.93 -19.15 12.57
N LYS A 65 -3.63 -20.35 12.09
CA LYS A 65 -3.49 -21.54 12.93
C LYS A 65 -2.01 -21.81 13.11
#